data_AF-A0A2U1YN78-F1
#
_entry.id   AF-A0A2U1YN78-F1
#
_cell.length_a   1.000
_cell.length_b   1.000
_cell.length_c   1.000
_cell.angle_alpha   90.00
_cell.angle_beta   90.00
_cell.angle_gamma   90.00
#
_symmetry.space_group_name_H-M   'P 1'
#
loop_
_entity.id
_entity.type
_entity.pdbx_description
1 polymer ?
#
loop_
_entity_poly.entity_id
_entity_poly.type
_entity_poly.pdbx_seq_one_letter_code
_entity_poly.pdbx_strand_id
1 'polypeptide(L)'
;MRIRYTFGPVPDATRVEADTVACDAFGLLARFARVRFRVPGWWSPDFRTDWSERRTSSGGRLDRITISMWKYVPADARESRPFYEYASIEDDPVCGTIDSGDWRDSLSAAVAHETAHSLADLLKGSDPVMFSGGIDEIRRRFRPHGGLWLDVYRELRTRVVNAGTRVPEEGWAGIDVPPAVWCGAAFSPRQEGVEA
;
A
#
# COMPACT_ATOMS: atom_id res chain seq x y z
N MET A 1 16.84 -3.53 -1.43
CA MET A 1 15.91 -2.41 -1.64
C MET A 1 16.70 -1.12 -1.58
N ARG A 2 16.75 -0.32 -2.66
CA ARG A 2 17.33 1.03 -2.63
C ARG A 2 16.17 2.01 -2.53
N ILE A 3 16.02 2.67 -1.39
CA ILE A 3 15.03 3.72 -1.18
C ILE A 3 15.66 5.04 -1.64
N ARG A 4 14.95 5.85 -2.43
CA ARG A 4 15.41 7.20 -2.83
C ARG A 4 14.39 8.24 -2.37
N TYR A 5 14.88 9.21 -1.62
CA TYR A 5 14.13 10.36 -1.14
C TYR A 5 14.32 11.55 -2.09
N THR A 6 13.24 12.23 -2.47
CA THR A 6 13.29 13.55 -3.10
C THR A 6 12.71 14.57 -2.13
N PHE A 7 13.60 15.37 -1.52
CA PHE A 7 13.23 16.41 -0.57
C PHE A 7 12.77 17.69 -1.29
N GLY A 8 11.59 18.21 -0.93
CA GLY A 8 11.19 19.60 -1.12
C GLY A 8 11.24 20.36 0.22
N PRO A 9 11.07 21.70 0.25
CA PRO A 9 11.34 22.52 1.43
C PRO A 9 10.22 22.43 2.48
N VAL A 10 10.25 21.40 3.33
CA VAL A 10 9.67 21.41 4.68
C VAL A 10 10.49 20.42 5.51
N PRO A 11 11.17 20.87 6.58
CA PRO A 11 11.66 19.97 7.62
C PRO A 11 10.54 19.83 8.67
N ASP A 12 9.83 18.71 8.67
CA ASP A 12 8.74 18.49 9.64
C ASP A 12 8.75 17.04 10.11
N ALA A 13 8.62 16.81 11.42
CA ALA A 13 8.61 15.47 12.01
C ALA A 13 7.56 14.57 11.35
N THR A 14 6.44 15.16 10.94
CA THR A 14 5.36 14.55 10.16
C THR A 14 5.83 13.92 8.86
N ARG A 15 6.79 14.52 8.14
CA ARG A 15 7.30 13.95 6.88
C ARG A 15 8.13 12.69 7.12
N VAL A 16 9.00 12.73 8.13
CA VAL A 16 9.79 11.57 8.53
C VAL A 16 8.88 10.44 8.99
N GLU A 17 7.85 10.77 9.78
CA GLU A 17 6.85 9.81 10.20
C GLU A 17 6.11 9.21 9.00
N ALA A 18 5.62 10.04 8.08
CA ALA A 18 4.87 9.54 6.94
C ALA A 18 5.73 8.71 5.97
N ASP A 19 6.99 9.10 5.74
CA ASP A 19 7.93 8.27 4.99
C ASP A 19 8.17 6.92 5.69
N THR A 20 8.26 6.92 7.02
CA THR A 20 8.40 5.69 7.82
C THR A 20 7.17 4.80 7.67
N VAL A 21 5.96 5.35 7.86
CA VAL A 21 4.68 4.63 7.69
C VAL A 21 4.58 4.03 6.29
N ALA A 22 4.89 4.81 5.25
CA ALA A 22 4.85 4.34 3.87
C ALA A 22 5.84 3.19 3.61
N CYS A 23 7.07 3.32 4.13
CA CYS A 23 8.12 2.30 3.97
C CYS A 23 7.79 1.01 4.73
N ASP A 24 7.27 1.13 5.96
CA ASP A 24 6.89 -0.01 6.79
C ASP A 24 5.70 -0.76 6.17
N ALA A 25 4.68 -0.03 5.71
CA ALA A 25 3.56 -0.60 4.98
C ALA A 25 4.04 -1.36 3.74
N PHE A 26 4.88 -0.75 2.90
CA PHE A 26 5.42 -1.41 1.72
C PHE A 26 6.26 -2.65 2.08
N GLY A 27 7.12 -2.56 3.10
CA GLY A 27 7.93 -3.68 3.56
C GLY A 27 7.10 -4.87 4.03
N LEU A 28 6.00 -4.61 4.76
CA LEU A 28 5.05 -5.64 5.18
C LEU A 28 4.33 -6.26 3.98
N LEU A 29 3.80 -5.44 3.07
CA LEU A 29 3.10 -5.88 1.86
C LEU A 29 4.01 -6.71 0.96
N ALA A 30 5.26 -6.31 0.76
CA ALA A 30 6.22 -7.02 -0.07
C ALA A 30 6.57 -8.41 0.53
N ARG A 31 6.72 -8.51 1.85
CA ARG A 31 6.91 -9.81 2.54
C ARG A 31 5.68 -10.70 2.39
N PHE A 32 4.49 -10.16 2.63
CA PHE A 32 3.24 -10.89 2.46
C PHE A 32 3.08 -11.39 1.02
N ALA A 33 3.31 -10.53 0.03
CA ALA A 33 3.17 -10.88 -1.37
C ALA A 33 4.09 -12.02 -1.79
N ARG A 34 5.34 -12.03 -1.31
CA ARG A 34 6.31 -13.12 -1.56
C ARG A 34 5.79 -14.48 -1.14
N VAL A 35 5.12 -14.54 0.00
CA VAL A 35 4.53 -15.80 0.49
C VAL A 35 3.22 -16.10 -0.25
N ARG A 36 2.30 -15.14 -0.26
CA ARG A 36 0.92 -15.32 -0.73
C ARG A 36 0.82 -15.59 -2.23
N PHE A 37 1.58 -14.86 -3.03
CA PHE A 37 1.56 -14.91 -4.50
C PHE A 37 2.77 -15.63 -5.09
N ARG A 38 3.65 -16.19 -4.24
CA ARG A 38 4.89 -16.86 -4.65
C ARG A 38 5.75 -16.00 -5.58
N VAL A 39 5.75 -14.68 -5.38
CA VAL A 39 6.52 -13.79 -6.25
C VAL A 39 8.02 -14.05 -6.11
N PRO A 40 8.76 -14.06 -7.23
CA PRO A 40 10.16 -14.39 -7.24
C PRO A 40 10.99 -13.38 -6.45
N GLY A 41 12.11 -13.84 -5.88
CA GLY A 41 12.96 -13.01 -5.02
C GLY A 41 13.57 -11.79 -5.71
N TRP A 42 13.62 -11.78 -7.05
CA TRP A 42 14.06 -10.62 -7.83
C TRP A 42 13.03 -9.49 -7.87
N TRP A 43 11.75 -9.78 -7.60
CA TRP A 43 10.73 -8.73 -7.54
C TRP A 43 11.00 -7.84 -6.31
N SER A 44 11.40 -6.61 -6.62
CA SER A 44 11.81 -5.59 -5.66
C SER A 44 11.67 -4.24 -6.35
N PRO A 45 10.43 -3.76 -6.59
CA PRO A 45 10.22 -2.49 -7.25
C PRO A 45 10.91 -1.35 -6.46
N ASP A 46 11.36 -0.34 -7.18
CA ASP A 46 11.91 0.88 -6.63
C ASP A 46 10.78 1.70 -5.99
N PHE A 47 10.69 1.65 -4.67
CA PHE A 47 9.67 2.34 -3.87
C PHE A 47 10.13 3.75 -3.51
N ARG A 48 9.28 4.75 -3.79
CA ARG A 48 9.57 6.17 -3.54
C ARG A 48 8.36 6.90 -2.98
N THR A 49 8.60 7.79 -2.05
CA THR A 49 7.66 8.83 -1.63
C THR A 49 8.00 10.14 -2.34
N ASP A 50 6.99 10.87 -2.77
CA ASP A 50 7.14 12.14 -3.48
C ASP A 50 6.37 13.24 -2.76
N TRP A 51 7.12 14.21 -2.26
CA TRP A 51 6.65 15.40 -1.56
C TRP A 51 6.62 16.64 -2.49
N SER A 52 6.53 16.45 -3.80
CA SER A 52 6.30 17.54 -4.74
C SER A 52 4.81 17.85 -4.83
N GLU A 53 4.43 19.11 -4.60
CA GLU A 53 3.06 19.60 -4.83
C GLU A 53 2.62 19.45 -6.29
N ARG A 54 3.58 19.34 -7.22
CA ARG A 54 3.30 19.12 -8.65
C ARG A 54 2.81 17.71 -8.94
N ARG A 55 3.08 16.73 -8.07
CA ARG A 55 2.64 15.36 -8.28
C ARG A 55 1.25 15.18 -7.67
N THR A 56 0.25 15.16 -8.53
CA THR A 56 -1.15 14.98 -8.13
C THR A 56 -1.58 13.51 -8.06
N SER A 57 -0.73 12.56 -8.47
CA SER A 57 -1.07 11.13 -8.48
C SER A 57 0.09 10.22 -8.05
N SER A 58 -0.28 9.14 -7.35
CA SER A 58 0.56 7.97 -7.13
C SER A 58 0.64 7.11 -8.40
N GLY A 59 1.53 6.12 -8.42
CA GLY A 59 1.60 5.15 -9.51
C GLY A 59 2.47 3.93 -9.20
N GLY A 60 1.96 2.75 -9.51
CA GLY A 60 2.64 1.47 -9.43
C GLY A 60 2.81 0.81 -10.80
N ARG A 61 3.99 0.24 -11.03
CA ARG A 61 4.35 -0.60 -12.17
C ARG A 61 5.26 -1.73 -11.70
N LEU A 62 5.52 -2.71 -12.57
CA LEU A 62 6.38 -3.85 -12.25
C LEU A 62 7.68 -3.50 -11.51
N ASP A 63 8.39 -2.44 -11.93
CA ASP A 63 9.72 -2.08 -11.43
C ASP A 63 9.74 -0.85 -10.50
N ARG A 64 8.61 -0.16 -10.32
CA ARG A 64 8.56 1.11 -9.57
C ARG A 64 7.21 1.33 -8.91
N ILE A 65 7.25 1.83 -7.68
CA ILE A 65 6.09 2.34 -6.95
C ILE A 65 6.41 3.76 -6.48
N THR A 66 5.50 4.70 -6.72
CA THR A 66 5.63 6.09 -6.27
C THR A 66 4.36 6.56 -5.59
N ILE A 67 4.49 7.09 -4.37
CA ILE A 67 3.38 7.60 -3.58
C ILE A 67 3.44 9.13 -3.54
N SER A 68 2.36 9.80 -3.97
CA SER A 68 2.22 11.25 -3.79
C SER A 68 1.80 11.55 -2.35
N MET A 69 2.71 12.08 -1.55
CA MET A 69 2.51 12.26 -0.11
C MET A 69 1.52 13.39 0.21
N TRP A 70 1.57 14.48 -0.55
CA TRP A 70 0.68 15.65 -0.38
C TRP A 70 -0.81 15.33 -0.50
N LYS A 71 -1.16 14.22 -1.17
CA LYS A 71 -2.56 13.79 -1.28
C LYS A 71 -3.09 13.20 0.02
N TYR A 72 -2.24 12.54 0.79
CA TYR A 72 -2.64 11.72 1.94
C TYR A 72 -2.23 12.34 3.28
N VAL A 73 -1.12 13.09 3.30
CA VAL A 73 -0.58 13.69 4.52
C VAL A 73 -0.90 15.19 4.51
N PRO A 74 -1.69 15.68 5.48
CA PRO A 74 -1.98 17.12 5.62
C PRO A 74 -0.70 17.89 5.99
N ALA A 75 -0.66 19.17 5.61
CA ALA A 75 0.50 20.04 5.86
C ALA A 75 0.73 20.31 7.36
N ASP A 76 -0.29 20.16 8.19
CA ASP A 76 -0.28 20.48 9.63
C ASP A 76 -0.53 19.27 10.54
N ALA A 77 -0.57 18.04 9.99
CA ALA A 77 -0.85 16.78 10.72
C ALA A 77 -2.16 16.74 11.54
N ARG A 78 -3.01 17.78 11.45
CA ARG A 78 -4.19 17.95 12.32
C ARG A 78 -5.50 17.56 11.65
N GLU A 79 -5.55 17.52 10.31
CA GLU A 79 -6.77 17.20 9.57
C GLU A 79 -6.58 15.99 8.65
N SER A 80 -7.32 14.91 8.89
CA SER A 80 -7.37 13.77 7.96
C SER A 80 -8.14 14.14 6.70
N ARG A 81 -7.65 13.67 5.54
CA ARG A 81 -8.45 13.65 4.31
C ARG A 81 -8.96 12.23 4.07
N PRO A 82 -10.26 12.04 3.78
CA PRO A 82 -10.76 10.72 3.41
C PRO A 82 -10.02 10.20 2.19
N PHE A 83 -9.69 8.92 2.21
CA PHE A 83 -9.12 8.24 1.07
C PHE A 83 -10.24 7.70 0.20
N TYR A 84 -10.60 8.48 -0.81
CA TYR A 84 -11.57 8.09 -1.82
C TYR A 84 -10.92 7.16 -2.84
N GLU A 85 -11.46 5.95 -2.91
CA GLU A 85 -11.17 5.02 -4.00
C GLU A 85 -12.03 5.32 -5.23
N TYR A 86 -11.84 4.56 -6.30
CA TYR A 86 -12.63 4.74 -7.52
C TYR A 86 -14.11 4.40 -7.26
N ALA A 87 -15.01 5.17 -7.86
CA ALA A 87 -16.47 4.96 -7.74
C ALA A 87 -16.92 3.51 -8.03
N SER A 88 -16.20 2.78 -8.89
CA SER A 88 -16.51 1.38 -9.19
C SER A 88 -16.25 0.39 -8.04
N ILE A 89 -15.52 0.81 -7.01
CA ILE A 89 -15.15 -0.02 -5.85
C ILE A 89 -15.38 0.71 -4.52
N GLU A 90 -15.99 1.89 -4.52
CA GLU A 90 -16.16 2.71 -3.32
C GLU A 90 -17.00 2.02 -2.23
N ASP A 91 -18.00 1.23 -2.67
CA ASP A 91 -18.88 0.43 -1.81
C ASP A 91 -18.31 -0.97 -1.50
N ASP A 92 -17.10 -1.30 -1.95
CA ASP A 92 -16.49 -2.58 -1.63
C ASP A 92 -16.18 -2.64 -0.12
N PRO A 93 -16.62 -3.68 0.61
CA PRO A 93 -16.46 -3.74 2.07
C PRO A 93 -15.00 -3.85 2.53
N VAL A 94 -14.07 -4.16 1.63
CA VAL A 94 -12.63 -4.29 1.92
C VAL A 94 -11.83 -3.16 1.28
N CYS A 95 -12.07 -2.89 0.00
CA CYS A 95 -11.33 -1.95 -0.83
C CYS A 95 -11.99 -0.57 -0.95
N GLY A 96 -13.17 -0.38 -0.35
CA GLY A 96 -13.89 0.87 -0.42
C GLY A 96 -13.18 2.04 0.26
N THR A 97 -13.86 3.19 0.20
CA THR A 97 -13.40 4.45 0.77
C THR A 97 -13.04 4.28 2.25
N ILE A 98 -11.90 4.84 2.66
CA ILE A 98 -11.53 4.92 4.07
C ILE A 98 -11.78 6.33 4.58
N ASP A 99 -12.57 6.41 5.64
CA ASP A 99 -12.78 7.61 6.43
C ASP A 99 -12.54 7.30 7.91
N SER A 100 -11.30 6.91 8.25
CA SER A 100 -10.92 6.50 9.61
C SER A 100 -10.55 7.68 10.52
N GLY A 101 -10.35 8.87 9.97
CA GLY A 101 -9.81 10.00 10.71
C GLY A 101 -8.29 9.95 10.92
N ASP A 102 -7.58 8.90 10.44
CA ASP A 102 -6.12 8.80 10.51
C ASP A 102 -5.51 8.78 9.11
N TRP A 103 -4.62 9.74 8.82
CA TRP A 103 -3.90 9.82 7.56
C TRP A 103 -3.00 8.60 7.31
N ARG A 104 -2.58 7.89 8.35
CA ARG A 104 -1.76 6.67 8.25
C ARG A 104 -2.50 5.55 7.55
N ASP A 105 -3.81 5.42 7.77
CA ASP A 105 -4.63 4.42 7.09
C ASP A 105 -4.79 4.75 5.61
N SER A 106 -5.12 6.01 5.30
CA SER A 106 -5.18 6.54 3.94
C SER A 106 -3.88 6.35 3.18
N LEU A 107 -2.75 6.61 3.83
CA LEU A 107 -1.42 6.40 3.25
C LEU A 107 -1.12 4.92 3.03
N SER A 108 -1.41 4.07 4.02
CA SER A 108 -1.19 2.62 3.91
C SER A 108 -2.06 2.00 2.82
N ALA A 109 -3.30 2.48 2.66
CA ALA A 109 -4.18 2.14 1.56
C ALA A 109 -3.59 2.53 0.20
N ALA A 110 -3.07 3.75 0.07
CA ALA A 110 -2.41 4.18 -1.15
C ALA A 110 -1.17 3.31 -1.48
N VAL A 111 -0.39 2.92 -0.47
CA VAL A 111 0.74 2.00 -0.66
C VAL A 111 0.26 0.63 -1.15
N ALA A 112 -0.80 0.08 -0.55
CA ALA A 112 -1.40 -1.18 -0.98
C ALA A 112 -1.95 -1.08 -2.42
N HIS A 113 -2.57 0.04 -2.77
CA HIS A 113 -3.13 0.32 -4.10
C HIS A 113 -2.05 0.23 -5.19
N GLU A 114 -0.94 0.94 -4.99
CA GLU A 114 0.15 0.94 -5.97
C GLU A 114 0.96 -0.35 -5.97
N THR A 115 1.07 -1.01 -4.82
CA THR A 115 1.67 -2.35 -4.74
C THR A 115 0.85 -3.37 -5.53
N ALA A 116 -0.48 -3.27 -5.50
CA ALA A 116 -1.35 -4.13 -6.29
C ALA A 116 -1.15 -3.93 -7.80
N HIS A 117 -0.90 -2.71 -8.29
CA HIS A 117 -0.53 -2.49 -9.70
C HIS A 117 0.77 -3.21 -10.06
N SER A 118 1.82 -3.03 -9.25
CA SER A 118 3.12 -3.67 -9.49
C SER A 118 3.02 -5.20 -9.53
N LEU A 119 2.25 -5.78 -8.60
CA LEU A 119 2.02 -7.22 -8.54
C LEU A 119 1.13 -7.72 -9.68
N ALA A 120 0.08 -6.99 -10.06
CA ALA A 120 -0.77 -7.37 -11.18
C ALA A 120 0.02 -7.41 -12.50
N ASP A 121 0.92 -6.45 -12.73
CA ASP A 121 1.82 -6.47 -13.88
C ASP A 121 2.70 -7.74 -13.91
N LEU A 122 3.22 -8.15 -12.74
CA LEU A 122 4.04 -9.35 -12.61
C LEU A 122 3.23 -10.64 -12.84
N LEU A 123 2.07 -10.74 -12.20
CA LEU A 123 1.24 -11.95 -12.19
C LEU A 123 0.47 -12.15 -13.50
N LYS A 124 0.30 -11.10 -14.30
CA LYS A 124 -0.38 -11.17 -15.61
C LYS A 124 0.19 -12.25 -16.52
N GLY A 125 1.51 -12.47 -16.49
CA GLY A 125 2.18 -13.47 -17.33
C GLY A 125 1.91 -14.93 -16.93
N SER A 126 1.39 -15.17 -15.73
CA SER A 126 1.06 -16.51 -15.21
C SER A 126 -0.43 -16.69 -14.91
N ASP A 127 -1.26 -15.69 -15.18
CA ASP A 127 -2.70 -15.76 -14.98
C ASP A 127 -3.34 -16.62 -16.10
N PRO A 128 -4.10 -17.68 -15.76
CA PRO A 128 -4.72 -18.57 -16.76
C PRO A 128 -5.60 -17.85 -17.78
N VAL A 129 -6.26 -16.76 -17.40
CA VAL A 129 -7.12 -15.96 -18.30
C VAL A 129 -6.31 -15.43 -19.48
N MET A 130 -5.02 -15.18 -19.32
CA MET A 130 -4.14 -14.73 -20.40
C MET A 130 -3.99 -15.77 -21.53
N PHE A 131 -4.15 -17.05 -21.21
CA PHE A 131 -3.91 -18.16 -22.14
C PHE A 131 -5.19 -18.83 -22.65
N SER A 132 -6.25 -18.85 -21.84
CA SER A 132 -7.50 -19.54 -22.16
C SER A 132 -8.72 -18.62 -22.25
N GLY A 133 -8.57 -17.35 -21.86
CA GLY A 133 -9.68 -16.40 -21.83
C GLY A 133 -10.03 -15.83 -23.21
N GLY A 134 -11.28 -15.43 -23.38
CA GLY A 134 -11.70 -14.63 -24.53
C GLY A 134 -11.14 -13.20 -24.47
N ILE A 135 -11.09 -12.49 -25.60
CA ILE A 135 -10.57 -11.11 -25.67
C ILE A 135 -11.25 -10.17 -24.66
N ASP A 136 -12.56 -10.28 -24.48
CA ASP A 136 -13.30 -9.43 -23.53
C ASP A 136 -12.99 -9.77 -22.08
N GLU A 137 -12.75 -11.04 -21.78
CA GLU A 137 -12.35 -11.50 -20.45
C GLU A 137 -10.94 -11.00 -20.10
N ILE A 138 -9.99 -11.15 -21.02
CA ILE A 138 -8.63 -10.60 -20.91
C ILE A 138 -8.69 -9.09 -20.67
N ARG A 139 -9.50 -8.34 -21.43
CA ARG A 139 -9.66 -6.89 -21.24
C ARG A 139 -10.23 -6.53 -19.86
N ARG A 140 -11.25 -7.24 -19.38
CA ARG A 140 -11.81 -6.99 -18.04
C ARG A 140 -10.83 -7.36 -16.93
N ARG A 141 -10.07 -8.44 -17.10
CA ARG A 141 -9.10 -8.96 -16.13
C ARG A 141 -7.89 -8.05 -15.97
N PHE A 142 -7.31 -7.56 -17.07
CA PHE A 142 -6.00 -6.90 -17.08
C PHE A 142 -6.02 -5.41 -17.42
N ARG A 143 -7.19 -4.75 -17.49
CA ARG A 143 -7.25 -3.28 -17.53
C ARG A 143 -6.72 -2.69 -16.22
N PRO A 144 -6.32 -1.40 -16.19
CA PRO A 144 -6.09 -0.69 -14.93
C PRO A 144 -7.30 -0.86 -14.01
N HIS A 145 -7.05 -1.28 -12.77
CA HIS A 145 -8.10 -1.59 -11.79
C HIS A 145 -9.08 -2.68 -12.23
N GLY A 146 -8.63 -3.58 -13.11
CA GLY A 146 -9.37 -4.77 -13.54
C GLY A 146 -9.41 -5.86 -12.47
N GLY A 147 -9.94 -7.03 -12.85
CA GLY A 147 -10.11 -8.15 -11.92
C GLY A 147 -8.81 -8.56 -11.22
N LEU A 148 -7.69 -8.66 -11.95
CA LEU A 148 -6.42 -9.13 -11.36
C LEU A 148 -5.91 -8.16 -10.31
N TRP A 149 -5.97 -6.87 -10.64
CA TRP A 149 -5.59 -5.83 -9.71
C TRP A 149 -6.48 -5.85 -8.47
N LEU A 150 -7.80 -5.96 -8.63
CA LEU A 150 -8.75 -5.93 -7.51
C LEU A 150 -8.58 -7.12 -6.57
N ASP A 151 -8.35 -8.33 -7.11
CA ASP A 151 -8.10 -9.52 -6.30
C ASP A 151 -6.84 -9.37 -5.45
N VAL A 152 -5.74 -8.89 -6.06
CA VAL A 152 -4.50 -8.61 -5.33
C VAL A 152 -4.74 -7.51 -4.29
N TYR A 153 -5.42 -6.44 -4.66
CA TYR A 153 -5.64 -5.30 -3.77
C TYR A 153 -6.46 -5.67 -2.54
N ARG A 154 -7.53 -6.47 -2.67
CA ARG A 154 -8.34 -6.96 -1.53
C ARG A 154 -7.49 -7.77 -0.54
N GLU A 155 -6.62 -8.64 -1.04
CA GLU A 155 -5.71 -9.44 -0.21
C GLU A 155 -4.72 -8.54 0.56
N LEU A 156 -4.13 -7.56 -0.12
CA LEU A 156 -3.23 -6.59 0.49
C LEU A 156 -3.93 -5.73 1.55
N ARG A 157 -5.13 -5.22 1.24
CA ARG A 157 -5.95 -4.37 2.11
C ARG A 157 -6.30 -5.05 3.42
N THR A 158 -6.77 -6.29 3.34
CA THR A 158 -7.15 -7.10 4.52
C THR A 158 -6.00 -7.25 5.53
N ARG A 159 -4.76 -7.33 5.05
CA ARG A 159 -3.61 -7.64 5.91
C ARG A 159 -2.94 -6.43 6.53
N VAL A 160 -2.94 -5.29 5.86
CA VAL A 160 -2.10 -4.15 6.25
C VAL A 160 -2.93 -2.94 6.67
N VAL A 161 -4.10 -2.75 6.06
CA VAL A 161 -4.96 -1.58 6.34
C VAL A 161 -6.15 -1.97 7.21
N ASN A 162 -6.76 -3.11 6.91
CA ASN A 162 -7.97 -3.61 7.54
C ASN A 162 -7.66 -4.74 8.54
N ALA A 163 -6.49 -4.75 9.18
CA ALA A 163 -6.07 -5.87 10.04
C ALA A 163 -7.00 -6.12 11.26
N GLY A 164 -7.88 -5.17 11.59
CA GLY A 164 -8.97 -5.33 12.58
C GLY A 164 -10.30 -5.83 12.01
N THR A 165 -10.47 -5.81 10.69
CA THR A 165 -11.67 -6.29 9.99
C THR A 165 -11.54 -7.79 9.79
N ARG A 166 -12.01 -8.57 10.76
CA ARG A 166 -12.07 -10.04 10.66
C ARG A 166 -12.88 -10.44 9.43
N VAL A 167 -12.21 -10.85 8.36
CA VAL A 167 -12.84 -11.66 7.30
C VAL A 167 -13.10 -13.03 7.91
N PRO A 168 -14.30 -13.63 7.76
CA PRO A 168 -14.61 -14.95 8.35
C PRO A 168 -13.57 -16.00 7.97
N GLU A 169 -13.12 -16.77 8.97
CA GLU A 169 -12.01 -17.74 8.92
C GLU A 169 -12.24 -18.97 8.01
N GLU A 170 -13.37 -19.06 7.32
CA GLU A 170 -13.72 -20.23 6.50
C GLU A 170 -12.85 -20.30 5.23
N GLY A 171 -11.60 -20.75 5.39
CA GLY A 171 -10.68 -21.02 4.28
C GLY A 171 -9.18 -21.06 4.59
N TRP A 172 -8.73 -20.74 5.81
CA TRP A 172 -7.29 -20.42 6.05
C TRP A 172 -6.58 -21.24 7.14
N ALA A 173 -7.05 -22.44 7.47
CA ALA A 173 -6.31 -23.34 8.35
C ALA A 173 -4.99 -23.81 7.69
N GLY A 174 -3.89 -23.10 7.93
CA GLY A 174 -2.55 -23.54 7.50
C GLY A 174 -1.49 -22.46 7.26
N ILE A 175 -1.83 -21.17 7.34
CA ILE A 175 -0.82 -20.10 7.23
C ILE A 175 -0.66 -19.45 8.60
N ASP A 176 0.37 -19.88 9.33
CA ASP A 176 0.82 -19.27 10.57
C ASP A 176 1.47 -17.91 10.23
N VAL A 177 0.65 -16.86 10.22
CA VAL A 177 1.14 -15.48 10.12
C VAL A 177 1.19 -14.96 11.55
N PRO A 178 2.38 -14.64 12.10
CA PRO A 178 2.46 -14.11 13.45
C PRO A 178 1.55 -12.87 13.57
N PRO A 179 0.89 -12.68 14.73
CA PRO A 179 0.01 -11.55 14.93
C PRO A 179 0.75 -10.28 14.54
N ALA A 180 0.12 -9.48 13.67
CA ALA A 180 0.65 -8.21 13.26
C ALA A 180 1.04 -7.44 14.53
N VAL A 181 2.33 -7.12 14.64
CA VAL A 181 2.80 -6.12 15.59
C VAL A 181 2.15 -4.84 15.10
N TRP A 182 1.00 -4.53 15.68
CA TRP A 182 0.49 -3.17 15.72
C TRP A 182 1.64 -2.31 16.25
N CYS A 183 2.15 -1.39 15.43
CA CYS A 183 2.98 -0.29 15.90
C CYS A 183 2.10 0.67 16.70
N GLY A 184 1.72 0.20 17.89
CA GLY A 184 1.11 0.94 18.98
C GLY A 184 1.84 0.55 20.27
N ALA A 185 3.16 0.72 20.29
CA ALA A 185 4.06 0.77 21.47
C ALA A 185 5.52 0.69 20.95
N ALA A 186 6.50 1.50 21.32
CA ALA A 186 6.58 2.65 22.18
C ALA A 186 7.66 3.57 21.59
N PHE A 187 7.34 4.85 21.45
CA PHE A 187 8.31 5.90 21.26
C PHE A 187 9.18 5.95 22.51
N SER A 188 10.45 5.55 22.43
CA SER A 188 11.43 5.89 23.47
C SER A 188 12.06 7.21 23.05
N PRO A 189 11.71 8.36 23.67
CA PRO A 189 12.43 9.59 23.39
C PRO A 189 13.89 9.35 23.79
N ARG A 190 14.83 9.56 22.86
CA ARG A 190 16.23 9.72 23.26
C ARG A 190 16.28 10.95 24.15
N GLN A 191 16.73 10.73 25.38
CA GLN A 191 16.99 11.76 26.35
C GLN A 191 17.89 12.83 25.74
N GLU A 192 17.49 14.08 25.92
CA GLU A 192 18.34 15.24 25.76
C GLU A 192 19.61 15.05 26.59
N GLY A 193 20.75 15.04 25.92
CA GLY A 193 22.04 15.30 26.54
C GLY A 193 22.24 16.81 26.59
N VAL A 194 21.75 17.43 27.65
CA VAL A 194 22.34 18.66 28.20
C VAL A 194 23.67 18.26 28.83
N GLU A 195 24.72 19.03 28.54
CA GLU A 195 25.87 19.39 29.39
C GLU A 195 26.98 19.93 28.45
N ALA A 196 27.69 21.02 28.71
CA ALA A 196 27.59 22.13 29.65
C ALA A 196 28.40 23.30 29.05
#